data_AF-A0A2E6NCC8-F1
#
_entry.id   AF-A0A2E6NCC8-F1
#
_cell.length_a   1.000
_cell.length_b   1.000
_cell.length_c   1.000
_cell.angle_alpha   90.00
_cell.angle_beta   90.00
_cell.angle_gamma   90.00
#
_symmetry.space_group_name_H-M   'P 1'
#
loop_
_entity.id
_entity.type
_entity.pdbx_description
1 polymer ?
#
loop_
_entity_poly.entity_id
_entity_poly.type
_entity_poly.pdbx_seq_one_letter_code
_entity_poly.pdbx_strand_id
1 'polypeptide(L)' 'MSLEVKVRKGEPMERALRRLKKRLDREGVIRDVRAKRYFVKPAQAKRRKKKELDFNNMLRVRYSNM' A
#
# COMPACT_ATOMS: atom_id res chain seq x y z
N MET A 1 17.07 -1.02 -2.42
CA MET A 1 16.39 -0.04 -3.31
C MET A 1 16.01 1.16 -2.48
N SER A 2 16.55 2.33 -2.79
CA SER A 2 16.17 3.58 -2.12
C SER A 2 14.92 4.18 -2.77
N LEU A 3 13.95 4.57 -1.94
CA LEU A 3 12.71 5.23 -2.34
C LEU A 3 13.00 6.71 -2.60
N GLU A 4 13.43 7.03 -3.82
CA GLU A 4 13.80 8.39 -4.20
C GLU A 4 12.79 9.01 -5.18
N VAL A 5 12.53 10.31 -5.01
CA VAL A 5 11.73 11.13 -5.95
C VAL A 5 12.60 12.29 -6.40
N LYS A 6 12.96 12.31 -7.69
CA LYS A 6 13.68 13.43 -8.28
C LYS A 6 12.72 14.61 -8.48
N VAL A 7 13.04 15.76 -7.89
CA VAL A 7 12.27 17.00 -8.01
C VAL A 7 12.88 17.87 -9.10
N ARG A 8 12.07 18.48 -9.95
CA ARG A 8 12.55 19.42 -11.00
C ARG A 8 12.52 20.86 -10.47
N LYS A 9 13.41 21.73 -10.96
CA LYS A 9 13.37 23.18 -10.64
C LYS A 9 12.05 23.77 -11.15
N GLY A 10 11.29 24.41 -10.27
CA GLY A 10 9.97 25.00 -10.55
C GLY A 10 8.77 24.12 -10.17
N GLU A 11 8.99 22.94 -9.58
CA GLU A 11 7.89 22.10 -9.13
C GLU A 11 7.39 22.52 -7.73
N PRO A 12 6.06 22.64 -7.52
CA PRO A 12 5.51 22.90 -6.19
C PRO A 12 5.88 21.76 -5.23
N MET A 13 6.39 22.11 -4.05
CA MET A 13 6.82 21.16 -3.00
C MET A 13 5.73 20.12 -2.69
N GLU A 14 4.47 20.54 -2.65
CA GLU A 14 3.33 19.65 -2.40
C GLU A 14 3.18 18.52 -3.43
N ARG A 15 3.46 18.80 -4.72
CA ARG A 15 3.40 17.76 -5.76
C ARG A 15 4.48 16.72 -5.57
N ALA A 16 5.69 17.14 -5.19
CA ALA A 16 6.79 16.23 -4.87
C ALA A 16 6.42 15.32 -3.68
N LEU A 17 5.89 15.90 -2.60
CA LEU A 17 5.43 15.16 -1.41
C LEU A 17 4.31 14.17 -1.74
N ARG A 18 3.34 14.56 -2.58
CA ARG A 18 2.25 13.68 -2.99
C ARG A 18 2.75 12.48 -3.80
N ARG A 19 3.74 12.67 -4.69
CA ARG A 19 4.36 11.56 -5.44
C ARG A 19 5.14 10.63 -4.52
N LEU A 20 5.89 11.18 -3.57
CA LEU A 20 6.60 10.40 -2.58
C LEU A 20 5.64 9.54 -1.76
N LYS A 21 4.56 10.14 -1.25
CA LYS A 21 3.51 9.41 -0.54
C LYS A 21 2.90 8.29 -1.40
N LYS A 22 2.52 8.58 -2.64
CA LYS A 22 1.98 7.56 -3.55
C LYS A 22 2.98 6.42 -3.82
N ARG A 23 4.27 6.71 -3.90
CA ARG A 23 5.32 5.70 -4.12
C ARG A 23 5.49 4.82 -2.87
N LEU A 24 5.49 5.43 -1.68
CA LEU A 24 5.50 4.73 -0.39
C LEU A 24 4.29 3.83 -0.20
N ASP A 25 3.09 4.32 -0.57
CA ASP A 25 1.84 3.56 -0.48
C ASP A 25 1.83 2.39 -1.48
N ARG A 26 2.37 2.60 -2.69
CA ARG A 26 2.48 1.56 -3.73
C ARG A 26 3.46 0.45 -3.35
N GLU A 27 4.61 0.81 -2.80
CA GLU A 27 5.58 -0.18 -2.33
C GLU A 27 5.14 -0.87 -1.04
N GLY A 28 4.15 -0.31 -0.32
CA GLY A 28 3.59 -0.94 0.87
C GLY A 28 4.52 -0.95 2.08
N VAL A 29 5.65 -0.25 2.03
CA VAL A 29 6.69 -0.25 3.07
C VAL A 29 6.12 0.04 4.46
N ILE A 30 5.24 1.03 4.58
CA ILE A 30 4.61 1.39 5.86
C ILE A 30 3.75 0.22 6.39
N ARG A 31 3.03 -0.47 5.50
CA ARG A 31 2.18 -1.60 5.85
C ARG A 31 3.02 -2.80 6.29
N ASP A 32 4.12 -3.06 5.60
CA ASP A 32 5.05 -4.14 5.93
C ASP A 32 5.74 -3.91 7.26
N VAL A 33 6.22 -2.69 7.51
CA VAL A 33 6.79 -2.32 8.80
C VAL A 33 5.78 -2.55 9.91
N ARG A 34 4.53 -2.10 9.74
CA ARG A 34 3.45 -2.33 10.72
C ARG A 34 3.15 -3.80 10.93
N ALA A 35 3.13 -4.60 9.87
CA ALA A 35 2.87 -6.04 9.94
C ALA A 35 3.99 -6.80 10.67
N LYS A 36 5.24 -6.33 10.56
CA LYS A 36 6.43 -6.93 11.18
C LYS A 36 6.70 -6.45 12.61
N ARG A 37 5.94 -5.49 13.15
CA ARG A 37 6.15 -4.96 14.52
C ARG A 37 6.03 -6.02 15.60
N TYR A 38 5.19 -7.02 15.41
CA TYR A 38 4.91 -8.06 16.39
C TYR A 38 4.84 -9.42 15.72
N PHE A 39 5.15 -10.47 16.48
CA PHE A 39 4.96 -11.83 16.02
C PHE A 39 3.45 -12.13 15.84
N VAL A 40 3.11 -12.73 14.70
CA VAL A 40 1.74 -13.17 14.39
C VAL A 40 1.80 -14.65 14.04
N LYS A 41 0.95 -15.46 14.69
CA LYS A 41 0.84 -16.88 14.39
C LYS A 41 0.53 -17.08 12.89
N PRO A 42 1.16 -18.05 12.20
CA PRO A 42 0.96 -18.24 10.75
C PRO A 42 -0.52 -18.43 10.36
N ALA A 43 -1.31 -19.09 11.21
CA ALA A 43 -2.75 -19.24 10.99
C ALA A 43 -3.50 -17.89 10.96
N GLN A 44 -3.16 -16.96 11.85
CA GLN A 44 -3.75 -15.63 11.89
C GLN A 44 -3.34 -14.79 10.67
N ALA A 45 -2.08 -14.91 10.23
CA ALA A 45 -1.60 -14.25 9.02
C ALA A 45 -2.37 -14.73 7.77
N LYS A 46 -2.56 -16.06 7.63
CA LYS A 46 -3.37 -16.65 6.56
C LYS A 46 -4.83 -16.15 6.58
N ARG A 47 -5.45 -16.09 7.77
CA ARG A 47 -6.82 -15.58 7.93
C ARG A 47 -6.95 -14.10 7.53
N ARG A 48 -6.01 -13.25 7.93
CA ARG A 48 -5.98 -11.83 7.54
C ARG A 48 -5.85 -11.68 6.03
N LYS A 49 -4.91 -12.40 5.40
CA LYS A 49 -4.71 -12.39 3.95
C LYS A 49 -5.96 -12.81 3.18
N LYS A 50 -6.65 -13.88 3.63
CA LYS A 50 -7.91 -14.35 3.03
C LYS A 50 -9.00 -13.27 3.11
N LYS A 51 -9.20 -12.69 4.29
CA LYS A 51 -10.20 -11.63 4.50
C LYS A 51 -9.99 -10.43 3.57
N GLU A 52 -8.74 -10.00 3.39
CA GLU A 52 -8.41 -8.89 2.49
C GLU A 52 -8.64 -9.24 1.02
N LEU A 53 -8.31 -10.48 0.60
CA LEU A 53 -8.54 -10.95 -0.75
C LEU A 53 -10.04 -11.04 -1.07
N ASP A 54 -10.82 -11.61 -0.15
CA ASP A 54 -12.28 -11.74 -0.29
C ASP A 54 -12.94 -10.35 -0.43
N PHE A 55 -12.50 -9.38 0.38
CA PHE A 55 -12.97 -8.00 0.29
C PHE A 55 -12.61 -7.32 -1.04
N ASN A 56 -11.36 -7.46 -1.48
CA ASN A 56 -10.91 -6.90 -2.76
C ASN A 56 -11.66 -7.52 -3.94
N ASN A 57 -11.94 -8.83 -3.87
CA ASN A 57 -12.71 -9.54 -4.89
C ASN A 57 -14.17 -9.06 -4.92
N MET A 58 -14.80 -8.90 -3.76
CA MET A 58 -16.15 -8.33 -3.63
C MET A 58 -16.24 -6.95 -4.30
N LEU A 59 -15.26 -6.07 -4.06
CA LEU A 59 -15.21 -4.75 -4.69
C LEU A 59 -15.05 -4.87 -6.22
N ARG A 60 -14.14 -5.73 -6.68
CA ARG A 60 -13.91 -5.94 -8.12
C ARG A 60 -15.17 -6.41 -8.84
N VAL A 61 -15.87 -7.40 -8.29
CA VAL A 61 -17.12 -7.92 -8.87
C VAL A 61 -18.21 -6.84 -8.87
N ARG A 62 -18.34 -6.08 -7.77
CA ARG A 62 -19.33 -4.98 -7.67
C ARG A 62 -19.15 -3.94 -8.77
N TYR A 63 -17.92 -3.49 -9.02
CA TYR A 63 -17.63 -2.48 -10.05
C TYR A 63 -17.51 -3.06 -11.46
N SER A 64 -17.52 -4.38 -11.63
CA SER A 64 -17.46 -5.01 -12.96
C SER A 64 -18.82 -5.01 -13.68
N ASN A 65 -19.91 -4.88 -12.94
CA ASN A 65 -21.28 -4.90 -13.47
C ASN A 65 -21.90 -3.49 -13.51
N MET A 66 -21.08 -2.45 -13.29
CA MET A 66 -21.44 -1.03 -13.37
C MET A 66 -20.75 -0.42 -14.59
#